data_AF-A0A060CFS4-F1
#
_entry.id   AF-A0A060CFS4-F1
#
_cell.length_a   1.000
_cell.length_b   1.000
_cell.length_c   1.000
_cell.angle_alpha   90.00
_cell.angle_beta   90.00
_cell.angle_gamma   90.00
#
_symmetry.space_group_name_H-M   'P 1'
#
loop_
_entity.id
_entity.type
_entity.pdbx_description
1 polymer ?
#
loop_
_entity_poly.entity_id
_entity_poly.type
_entity_poly.pdbx_seq_one_letter_code
_entity_poly.pdbx_strand_id
1 'polypeptide(L)'
;MIKKGIDSTKIVLGMANYGRSFTMTGGLGHPFHGVGDGSSDEKGIWSYNKLPLPGTKEQYDEQCVVAYCYDSKSKTFVSYDNPESVKKKGKYVHCMKLGGGMWWESCGDCYDDP
;
A
#
# COMPACT_ATOMS: atom_id res chain seq x y z
N MET A 1 -8.65 -16.54 -12.36
CA MET A 1 -10.05 -16.07 -12.46
C MET A 1 -10.48 -15.99 -13.92
N ILE A 2 -9.86 -15.13 -14.71
CA ILE A 2 -10.14 -15.02 -16.17
C ILE A 2 -9.94 -16.35 -16.89
N LYS A 3 -8.80 -17.03 -16.70
CA LYS A 3 -8.55 -18.38 -17.25
C LYS A 3 -9.55 -19.46 -16.78
N LYS A 4 -10.30 -19.20 -15.70
CA LYS A 4 -11.35 -20.09 -15.18
C LYS A 4 -12.75 -19.69 -15.69
N GLY A 5 -12.85 -18.78 -16.67
CA GLY A 5 -14.12 -18.36 -17.29
C GLY A 5 -14.85 -17.21 -16.59
N ILE A 6 -14.24 -16.58 -15.58
CA ILE A 6 -14.83 -15.39 -14.94
C ILE A 6 -14.60 -14.18 -15.85
N ASP A 7 -15.69 -13.51 -16.24
CA ASP A 7 -15.64 -12.24 -16.97
C ASP A 7 -14.82 -11.20 -16.20
N SER A 8 -13.85 -10.57 -16.87
CA SER A 8 -12.96 -9.57 -16.27
C SER A 8 -13.73 -8.39 -15.69
N THR A 9 -14.85 -8.00 -16.30
CA THR A 9 -15.71 -6.90 -15.86
C THR A 9 -16.39 -7.17 -14.51
N LYS A 10 -16.39 -8.41 -14.03
CA LYS A 10 -16.89 -8.79 -12.70
C LYS A 10 -15.79 -8.88 -11.64
N ILE A 11 -14.54 -8.61 -12.00
CA ILE A 11 -13.39 -8.66 -11.11
C ILE A 11 -13.02 -7.22 -10.75
N VAL A 12 -13.03 -6.90 -9.46
CA VAL A 12 -12.64 -5.58 -8.94
C VAL A 12 -11.25 -5.68 -8.32
N LEU A 13 -10.37 -4.74 -8.64
CA LEU A 13 -9.02 -4.70 -8.07
C LEU A 13 -9.07 -4.07 -6.68
N GLY A 14 -8.78 -4.86 -5.64
CA GLY A 14 -8.61 -4.35 -4.28
C GLY A 14 -7.27 -3.62 -4.12
N MET A 15 -7.31 -2.45 -3.51
CA MET A 15 -6.17 -1.60 -3.16
C MET A 15 -6.21 -1.29 -1.66
N ALA A 16 -5.04 -1.21 -1.04
CA ALA A 16 -4.92 -1.00 0.39
C ALA A 16 -4.73 0.50 0.67
N ASN A 17 -5.61 1.04 1.50
CA ASN A 17 -5.55 2.41 2.00
C ASN A 17 -4.84 2.49 3.37
N TYR A 18 -3.79 1.68 3.51
CA TYR A 18 -2.98 1.55 4.70
C TYR A 18 -1.62 0.97 4.30
N GLY A 19 -0.63 1.21 5.13
CA GLY A 19 0.67 0.57 5.04
C GLY A 19 0.84 -0.58 6.03
N ARG A 20 1.68 -1.53 5.66
CA ARG A 20 2.15 -2.59 6.57
C ARG A 20 3.61 -2.36 6.94
N SER A 21 3.90 -2.42 8.24
CA SER A 21 5.24 -2.21 8.76
C SER A 21 5.97 -3.51 9.12
N PHE A 22 7.28 -3.45 9.01
CA PHE A 22 8.23 -4.52 9.32
C PHE A 22 9.39 -3.90 10.08
N THR A 23 9.69 -4.41 11.27
CA THR A 23 10.74 -3.86 12.16
C THR A 23 11.99 -4.73 12.16
N MET A 24 13.09 -4.16 12.66
CA MET A 24 14.38 -4.85 12.73
C MET A 24 14.81 -5.44 11.37
N THR A 25 14.54 -4.70 10.30
CA THR A 25 14.86 -5.09 8.93
C THR A 25 15.94 -4.19 8.34
N GLY A 26 16.67 -4.71 7.35
CA GLY A 26 17.54 -3.92 6.49
C GLY A 26 16.79 -3.09 5.43
N GLY A 27 15.47 -3.27 5.32
CA GLY A 27 14.62 -2.62 4.34
C GLY A 27 13.95 -3.62 3.39
N LEU A 28 13.61 -3.17 2.18
CA LEU A 28 12.93 -3.98 1.18
C LEU A 28 13.71 -5.27 0.87
N GLY A 29 13.03 -6.41 0.93
CA GLY A 29 13.62 -7.72 0.61
C GLY A 29 14.52 -8.32 1.68
N HIS A 30 14.76 -7.63 2.81
CA HIS A 30 15.55 -8.15 3.92
C HIS A 30 14.68 -8.88 4.96
N PRO A 31 15.26 -9.83 5.72
CA PRO A 31 14.59 -10.42 6.88
C PRO A 31 14.18 -9.33 7.88
N PHE A 32 13.07 -9.57 8.58
CA PHE A 32 12.54 -8.70 9.61
C PHE A 32 12.26 -9.49 10.89
N HIS A 33 12.12 -8.79 12.01
CA HIS A 33 11.63 -9.38 13.25
C HIS A 33 10.56 -8.47 13.84
N GLY A 34 9.31 -8.94 13.85
CA GLY A 34 8.16 -8.17 14.31
C GLY A 34 7.67 -7.10 13.32
N VAL A 35 6.55 -6.48 13.67
CA VAL A 35 5.87 -5.47 12.85
C VAL A 35 5.79 -4.11 13.52
N GLY A 36 6.28 -4.01 14.76
CA GLY A 36 6.19 -2.80 15.57
C GLY A 36 4.77 -2.46 15.97
N ASP A 37 4.57 -1.19 16.30
CA ASP A 37 3.25 -0.63 16.53
C ASP A 37 2.56 -0.28 15.19
N GLY A 38 1.35 0.25 15.29
CA GLY A 38 0.58 0.76 14.16
C GLY A 38 -0.17 2.03 14.58
N SER A 39 -0.79 2.70 13.60
CA SER A 39 -1.72 3.79 13.90
C SER A 39 -3.18 3.31 14.03
N SER A 40 -3.41 2.01 13.87
CA SER A 40 -4.70 1.36 14.02
C SER A 40 -4.68 0.42 15.23
N ASP A 41 -5.84 -0.14 15.58
CA ASP A 41 -5.97 -1.13 16.66
C ASP A 41 -5.17 -2.43 16.37
N GLU A 42 -4.75 -2.64 15.11
CA GLU A 42 -3.88 -3.75 14.71
C GLU A 42 -2.42 -3.30 14.60
N LYS A 43 -1.54 -3.98 15.34
CA LYS A 43 -0.10 -3.78 15.26
C LYS A 43 0.41 -4.04 13.84
N GLY A 44 1.30 -3.17 13.37
CA GLY A 44 1.88 -3.31 12.05
C GLY A 44 1.05 -2.71 10.92
N ILE A 45 -0.12 -2.11 11.22
CA ILE A 45 -0.95 -1.42 10.24
C ILE A 45 -0.95 0.08 10.53
N TRP A 46 -0.62 0.84 9.48
CA TRP A 46 -0.59 2.30 9.49
C TRP A 46 -1.62 2.83 8.51
N SER A 47 -2.56 3.64 8.98
CA SER A 47 -3.50 4.39 8.14
C SER A 47 -2.72 5.21 7.12
N TYR A 48 -3.17 5.23 5.87
CA TYR A 48 -2.46 5.92 4.80
C TYR A 48 -2.24 7.41 5.08
N ASN A 49 -3.23 8.09 5.69
CA ASN A 49 -3.10 9.48 6.15
C ASN A 49 -2.06 9.74 7.26
N LYS A 50 -1.39 8.70 7.79
CA LYS A 50 -0.25 8.80 8.72
C LYS A 50 1.10 8.49 8.06
N LEU A 51 1.09 8.24 6.75
CA LEU A 51 2.28 7.90 5.97
C LEU A 51 2.69 9.06 5.07
N PRO A 52 4.00 9.23 4.78
CA PRO A 52 5.14 8.48 5.33
C PRO A 52 5.35 8.74 6.84
N LEU A 53 6.07 7.84 7.52
CA LEU A 53 6.39 8.01 8.93
C LEU A 53 7.20 9.31 9.15
N PRO A 54 7.02 10.02 10.29
CA PRO A 54 7.76 11.25 10.58
C PRO A 54 9.27 11.08 10.46
N GLY A 55 9.93 12.00 9.73
CA GLY A 55 11.38 11.97 9.53
C GLY A 55 11.86 10.97 8.47
N THR A 56 10.95 10.23 7.83
CA THR A 56 11.27 9.37 6.68
C THR A 56 10.92 10.06 5.37
N LYS A 57 11.44 9.53 4.26
CA LYS A 57 11.05 9.94 2.90
C LYS A 57 10.33 8.78 2.23
N GLU A 58 9.25 9.11 1.54
CA GLU A 58 8.61 8.18 0.61
C GLU A 58 9.57 7.87 -0.54
N GLN A 59 9.58 6.59 -0.92
CA GLN A 59 10.27 6.04 -2.08
C GLN A 59 9.26 5.21 -2.85
N TYR A 60 9.48 5.11 -4.16
CA TYR A 60 8.59 4.38 -5.04
C TYR A 60 9.36 3.27 -5.77
N ASP A 61 8.83 2.05 -5.72
CA ASP A 61 9.35 0.90 -6.45
C ASP A 61 8.49 0.69 -7.70
N GLU A 62 9.07 0.97 -8.86
CA GLU A 62 8.38 0.86 -10.14
C GLU A 62 8.05 -0.58 -10.52
N GLN A 63 8.88 -1.54 -10.10
CA GLN A 63 8.73 -2.96 -10.45
C GLN A 63 7.59 -3.58 -9.66
N CYS A 64 7.51 -3.26 -8.37
CA CYS A 64 6.45 -3.72 -7.47
C CYS A 64 5.18 -2.86 -7.56
N VAL A 65 5.26 -1.67 -8.17
CA VAL A 65 4.16 -0.69 -8.27
C VAL A 65 3.63 -0.35 -6.87
N VAL A 66 4.54 0.06 -5.99
CA VAL A 66 4.24 0.31 -4.58
C VAL A 66 5.14 1.43 -4.04
N ALA A 67 4.65 2.18 -3.08
CA ALA A 67 5.44 3.12 -2.31
C ALA A 67 5.90 2.49 -0.99
N TYR A 68 6.96 3.05 -0.42
CA TYR A 68 7.43 2.67 0.90
C TYR A 68 8.19 3.80 1.56
N CYS A 69 8.34 3.71 2.87
CA CYS A 69 9.28 4.53 3.61
C CYS A 69 10.11 3.65 4.56
N TYR A 70 11.33 4.08 4.87
CA TYR A 70 12.21 3.39 5.79
C TYR A 70 12.83 4.37 6.78
N ASP A 71 12.72 4.05 8.07
CA ASP A 71 13.42 4.75 9.14
C ASP A 71 14.66 3.95 9.55
N SER A 72 15.84 4.52 9.31
CA SER A 72 17.12 3.89 9.65
C SER A 72 17.40 3.85 11.15
N LYS A 73 16.78 4.72 11.96
CA LYS A 73 16.97 4.76 13.41
C LYS A 73 16.19 3.64 14.09
N SER A 74 14.90 3.53 13.79
CA SER A 74 14.06 2.44 14.32
C SER A 74 14.18 1.13 13.54
N LYS A 75 14.84 1.15 12.37
CA LYS A 75 14.91 0.01 11.42
C LYS A 75 13.52 -0.48 11.04
N THR A 76 12.62 0.46 10.76
CA THR A 76 11.22 0.21 10.41
C THR A 76 10.99 0.51 8.94
N PHE A 77 10.52 -0.49 8.21
CA PHE A 77 10.10 -0.37 6.82
C PHE A 77 8.57 -0.41 6.77
N VAL A 78 7.94 0.47 6.01
CA VAL A 78 6.48 0.46 5.77
C VAL A 78 6.20 0.50 4.28
N SER A 79 5.42 -0.46 3.78
CA SER A 79 4.98 -0.51 2.37
C SER A 79 3.50 -0.19 2.24
N TYR A 80 3.14 0.65 1.28
CA TYR A 80 1.80 1.18 1.07
C TYR A 80 1.61 1.65 -0.39
N ASP A 81 0.37 1.97 -0.77
CA ASP A 81 0.08 2.63 -2.04
C ASP A 81 0.18 4.17 -1.91
N ASN A 82 0.72 4.84 -2.92
CA ASN A 82 0.71 6.30 -3.05
C ASN A 82 -0.05 6.71 -4.34
N PRO A 83 -0.22 8.01 -4.64
CA PRO A 83 -0.96 8.44 -5.83
C PRO A 83 -0.37 7.89 -7.14
N GLU A 84 0.95 7.70 -7.20
CA GLU A 84 1.62 7.12 -8.37
C GLU A 84 1.27 5.64 -8.56
N SER A 85 1.36 4.83 -7.50
CA SER A 85 0.99 3.40 -7.55
C SER A 85 -0.49 3.23 -7.89
N VAL A 86 -1.38 4.02 -7.27
CA VAL A 86 -2.82 4.01 -7.54
C VAL A 86 -3.10 4.36 -9.01
N LYS A 87 -2.41 5.37 -9.57
CA LYS A 87 -2.56 5.73 -10.99
C LYS A 87 -2.11 4.59 -11.91
N LYS A 88 -1.00 3.91 -11.62
CA LYS A 88 -0.55 2.75 -12.40
C LYS A 88 -1.54 1.58 -12.27
N LYS A 89 -2.09 1.31 -11.08
CA LYS A 89 -3.13 0.29 -10.85
C LYS A 89 -4.45 0.64 -11.55
N GLY A 90 -4.84 1.90 -11.58
CA GLY A 90 -6.01 2.37 -12.35
C GLY A 90 -5.85 2.15 -13.85
N LYS A 91 -4.66 2.42 -14.41
CA LYS A 91 -4.35 2.06 -15.81
C LYS A 91 -4.44 0.56 -16.03
N TYR A 92 -3.97 -0.26 -15.08
CA TYR A 92 -4.09 -1.71 -15.17
C TYR A 92 -5.54 -2.19 -15.20
N VAL A 93 -6.41 -1.65 -14.33
CA VAL A 93 -7.86 -1.90 -14.33
C VAL A 93 -8.46 -1.60 -15.69
N HIS A 94 -8.12 -0.46 -16.29
CA HIS A 94 -8.59 -0.08 -17.63
C HIS A 94 -8.09 -1.02 -18.72
N CYS A 95 -6.77 -1.25 -18.81
CA CYS A 95 -6.16 -2.09 -19.84
C CYS A 95 -6.67 -3.55 -19.80
N MET A 96 -6.92 -4.07 -18.60
CA MET A 96 -7.40 -5.43 -18.39
C MET A 96 -8.93 -5.56 -18.42
N LYS A 97 -9.66 -4.47 -18.67
CA LYS A 97 -11.14 -4.41 -18.66
C LYS A 97 -11.73 -5.01 -17.40
N LEU A 98 -11.16 -4.64 -16.25
CA LEU A 98 -11.66 -5.02 -14.94
C LEU A 98 -12.91 -4.21 -14.57
N GLY A 99 -13.70 -4.71 -13.62
CA GLY A 99 -14.94 -4.08 -13.17
C GLY A 99 -14.76 -2.78 -12.38
N GLY A 100 -13.54 -2.45 -11.96
CA GLY A 100 -13.22 -1.23 -11.23
C GLY A 100 -12.14 -1.43 -10.16
N GLY A 101 -12.03 -0.46 -9.27
CA GLY A 101 -11.19 -0.50 -8.06
C GLY A 101 -12.04 -0.54 -6.80
N MET A 102 -11.50 -1.16 -5.75
CA MET A 102 -12.05 -1.15 -4.39
C MET A 102 -10.92 -0.80 -3.43
N TRP A 103 -11.22 -0.03 -2.38
CA TRP A 103 -10.27 0.30 -1.34
C TRP A 103 -10.69 -0.27 0.01
N TRP A 104 -9.70 -0.76 0.76
CA TRP A 104 -9.85 -1.05 2.18
C TRP A 104 -8.90 -0.16 2.98
N GLU A 105 -9.34 0.72 3.86
CA GLU A 105 -10.73 1.11 4.15
C GLU A 105 -10.87 2.64 4.09
N SER A 106 -12.09 3.15 4.28
CA SER A 106 -12.40 4.57 4.06
C SER A 106 -11.74 5.54 5.05
N CYS A 107 -11.51 5.16 6.30
CA CYS A 107 -10.96 6.03 7.36
C CYS A 107 -9.46 6.31 7.18
N GLY A 108 -8.75 5.44 6.46
CA GLY A 108 -7.35 5.64 6.08
C GLY A 108 -7.15 6.74 5.05
N ASP A 109 -8.23 7.15 4.36
CA ASP A 109 -8.16 8.16 3.31
C ASP A 109 -7.98 9.54 3.94
N CYS A 110 -7.14 10.36 3.31
CA CYS A 110 -7.09 11.78 3.62
C CYS A 110 -8.23 12.44 2.85
N TYR A 111 -9.33 12.78 3.54
CA TYR A 111 -10.29 13.74 3.02
C TYR A 111 -9.63 15.12 3.03
N ASP A 112 -8.85 15.40 2.00
CA ASP A 112 -8.42 16.74 1.63
C ASP A 112 -8.88 16.97 0.20
N ASP A 113 -10.17 17.31 0.02
CA ASP A 113 -10.66 17.80 -1.27
C ASP A 113 -11.58 19.00 -1.03
N PRO A 114 -11.40 20.08 -1.81
CA PRO A 114 -12.51 20.79 -2.43
C PRO A 114 -12.72 20.33 -3.88
#